data_AF-A0A925SK81-F1
#
_entry.id   AF-A0A925SK81-F1
#
_cell.length_a   1.000
_cell.length_b   1.000
_cell.length_c   1.000
_cell.angle_alpha   90.00
_cell.angle_beta   90.00
_cell.angle_gamma   90.00
#
_symmetry.space_group_name_H-M   'P 1'
#
loop_
_entity.id
_entity.type
_entity.pdbx_description
1 polymer ?
#
loop_
_entity_poly.entity_id
_entity_poly.type
_entity_poly.pdbx_seq_one_letter_code
_entity_poly.pdbx_strand_id
1 'polypeptide(L)'
;MQSTRAIHVDDRGVSRNYVADDARLRGDLDSVPYQTSPWREKYPALVSILESTPEIPHGNILTGNAAVACETFARRSGKEETLTGFTIEKNIEVSDPAALAGPARLDFTPRSAELAGFPVVPLSRYGLQPDAYRPVLPARDLELLRTGNTKRKAFDSQQDVNAYAR
;
A
#
# COMPACT_ATOMS: atom_id res chain seq x y z
N MET A 1 3.24 -6.33 19.04
CA MET A 1 4.18 -5.39 18.42
C MET A 1 3.37 -4.15 18.07
N GLN A 2 3.55 -3.05 18.81
CA GLN A 2 2.93 -1.75 18.46
C GLN A 2 3.86 -1.05 17.48
N SER A 3 3.32 -0.54 16.37
CA SER A 3 4.10 0.28 15.45
C SER A 3 4.16 1.70 16.01
N THR A 4 5.33 2.33 16.02
CA THR A 4 5.45 3.72 16.45
C THR A 4 4.80 4.69 15.44
N ARG A 5 4.66 4.29 14.19
CA ARG A 5 4.13 5.11 13.10
C ARG A 5 3.16 4.31 12.24
N ALA A 6 2.07 4.93 11.80
CA ALA A 6 1.13 4.26 10.90
C ALA A 6 1.64 4.27 9.44
N ILE A 7 2.15 5.41 8.96
CA ILE A 7 2.62 5.61 7.58
C ILE A 7 3.99 6.29 7.60
N HIS A 8 4.83 5.98 6.62
CA HIS A 8 6.08 6.70 6.34
C HIS A 8 5.98 7.34 4.95
N VAL A 9 6.08 8.67 4.89
CA VAL A 9 6.19 9.44 3.65
C VAL A 9 7.60 9.98 3.50
N ASP A 10 8.14 9.92 2.29
CA ASP A 10 9.49 10.39 1.99
C ASP A 10 9.62 11.07 0.63
N ASP A 11 10.71 11.81 0.47
CA ASP A 11 11.14 12.47 -0.77
C ASP A 11 12.34 11.74 -1.39
N ARG A 12 12.38 10.40 -1.31
CA ARG A 12 13.55 9.60 -1.69
C ARG A 12 14.07 9.90 -3.08
N GLY A 13 13.22 10.33 -4.01
CA GLY A 13 13.65 10.74 -5.34
C GLY A 13 14.67 11.87 -5.32
N VAL A 14 14.49 12.88 -4.47
CA VAL A 14 15.42 14.00 -4.29
C VAL A 14 16.75 13.51 -3.72
N SER A 15 16.71 12.78 -2.60
CA SER A 15 17.95 12.31 -1.94
C SER A 15 18.76 11.31 -2.76
N ARG A 16 18.11 10.57 -3.66
CA ARG A 16 18.75 9.58 -4.55
C ARG A 16 18.99 10.08 -5.97
N ASN A 17 18.65 11.34 -6.25
CA ASN A 17 18.81 11.97 -7.56
C ASN A 17 18.09 11.21 -8.70
N TYR A 18 16.85 10.80 -8.44
CA TYR A 18 15.93 10.18 -9.39
C TYR A 18 15.31 11.22 -10.32
N VAL A 19 16.14 11.76 -11.21
CA VAL A 19 15.76 12.78 -12.20
C VAL A 19 15.18 12.16 -13.46
N ALA A 20 14.57 12.98 -14.32
CA ALA A 20 13.93 12.53 -15.57
C ALA A 20 14.85 11.73 -16.50
N ASP A 21 16.15 12.05 -16.47
CA ASP A 21 17.18 11.45 -17.32
C ASP A 21 17.83 10.20 -16.68
N ASP A 22 17.36 9.76 -15.50
CA ASP A 22 17.83 8.51 -14.92
C ASP A 22 17.47 7.33 -15.83
N ALA A 23 18.50 6.65 -16.35
CA ALA A 23 18.32 5.61 -17.36
C ALA A 23 17.48 4.42 -16.87
N ARG A 24 17.44 4.14 -15.55
CA ARG A 24 16.64 3.04 -15.02
C ARG A 24 15.17 3.44 -14.95
N LEU A 25 14.88 4.60 -14.37
CA LEU A 25 13.50 5.11 -14.29
C LEU A 25 12.93 5.35 -15.68
N ARG A 26 13.74 5.88 -16.59
CA ARG A 26 13.32 6.08 -17.97
C ARG A 26 13.07 4.76 -18.68
N GLY A 27 13.96 3.78 -18.51
CA GLY A 27 13.78 2.43 -19.06
C GLY A 27 12.51 1.75 -18.58
N ASP A 28 12.21 1.84 -17.29
CA ASP A 28 10.98 1.28 -16.71
C ASP A 28 9.72 1.98 -17.25
N LEU A 29 9.73 3.31 -17.37
CA LEU A 29 8.61 4.07 -17.92
C LEU A 29 8.38 3.77 -19.41
N ASP A 30 9.45 3.74 -20.21
CA ASP A 30 9.39 3.46 -21.64
C ASP A 30 9.02 1.99 -21.94
N SER A 31 9.19 1.07 -20.96
CA SER A 31 8.77 -0.33 -21.08
C SER A 31 7.25 -0.52 -21.11
N VAL A 32 6.49 0.52 -20.74
CA VAL A 32 5.02 0.51 -20.72
C VAL A 32 4.52 1.60 -21.68
N PRO A 33 3.50 1.33 -22.53
CA PRO A 33 3.01 2.31 -23.50
C PRO A 33 2.10 3.37 -22.85
N TYR A 34 2.63 4.09 -21.84
CA TYR A 34 1.90 4.95 -20.92
C TYR A 34 1.22 6.16 -21.58
N GLN A 35 1.69 6.57 -22.76
CA GLN A 35 1.10 7.67 -23.55
C GLN A 35 -0.13 7.25 -24.37
N THR A 36 -0.42 5.95 -24.45
CA THR A 36 -1.52 5.39 -25.26
C THR A 36 -2.69 4.93 -24.38
N SER A 37 -3.83 4.64 -25.01
CA SER A 37 -4.96 4.01 -24.32
C SER A 37 -4.60 2.58 -23.88
N PRO A 38 -5.00 2.10 -22.69
CA PRO A 38 -5.92 2.73 -21.72
C PRO A 38 -5.25 3.67 -20.72
N TRP A 39 -3.91 3.74 -20.69
CA TRP A 39 -3.14 4.47 -19.67
C TRP A 39 -3.45 5.96 -19.66
N ARG A 40 -3.36 6.61 -20.82
CA ARG A 40 -3.66 8.05 -20.95
C ARG A 40 -5.09 8.41 -20.53
N GLU A 41 -6.05 7.54 -20.80
CA GLU A 41 -7.47 7.80 -20.47
C GLU A 41 -7.75 7.57 -18.99
N LYS A 42 -7.20 6.51 -18.41
CA LYS A 42 -7.41 6.17 -16.99
C LYS A 42 -6.54 6.98 -16.04
N TYR A 43 -5.35 7.37 -16.48
CA TYR A 43 -4.34 8.08 -15.69
C TYR A 43 -3.75 9.26 -16.46
N PRO A 44 -4.54 10.33 -16.73
CA PRO A 44 -4.07 11.46 -17.55
C PRO A 44 -2.78 12.12 -17.04
N ALA A 45 -2.60 12.19 -15.72
CA ALA A 45 -1.40 12.76 -15.08
C ALA A 45 -0.12 11.96 -15.34
N LEU A 46 -0.23 10.68 -15.73
CA LEU A 46 0.94 9.84 -16.05
C LEU A 46 1.62 10.29 -17.34
N VAL A 47 0.87 10.83 -18.30
CA VAL A 47 1.40 11.23 -19.63
C VAL A 47 2.44 12.35 -19.50
N SER A 48 2.22 13.26 -18.56
CA SER A 48 3.09 14.42 -18.29
C SER A 48 4.00 14.21 -17.07
N ILE A 49 4.16 12.98 -16.58
CA ILE A 49 4.89 12.73 -15.32
C ILE A 49 6.34 13.24 -15.36
N LEU A 50 6.99 13.16 -16.52
CA LEU A 50 8.35 13.64 -16.74
C LEU A 50 8.45 15.16 -17.00
N GLU A 51 7.35 15.81 -17.35
CA GLU A 51 7.30 17.26 -17.60
C GLU A 51 7.25 18.07 -16.28
N SER A 52 7.05 17.37 -15.15
CA SER A 52 7.06 17.92 -13.81
C SER A 52 8.45 17.81 -13.16
N THR A 53 8.51 17.69 -11.83
CA THR A 53 9.73 17.46 -11.06
C THR A 53 9.71 15.99 -10.60
N PRO A 54 10.13 15.02 -11.44
CA PRO A 54 9.90 13.58 -11.19
C PRO A 54 10.58 13.04 -9.92
N GLU A 55 11.58 13.76 -9.40
CA GLU A 55 12.23 13.45 -8.12
C GLU A 55 11.36 13.79 -6.91
N ILE A 56 10.37 14.68 -7.06
CA ILE A 56 9.41 15.06 -6.03
C ILE A 56 8.23 14.07 -6.05
N PRO A 57 7.81 13.55 -4.88
CA PRO A 57 6.62 12.71 -4.80
C PRO A 57 5.38 13.51 -5.23
N HIS A 58 4.67 13.08 -6.28
CA HIS A 58 3.50 13.77 -6.81
C HIS A 58 2.24 12.91 -6.78
N GLY A 59 1.09 13.56 -6.50
CA GLY A 59 -0.24 12.92 -6.59
C GLY A 59 -0.56 11.95 -5.45
N ASN A 60 0.21 11.97 -4.35
CA ASN A 60 -0.01 11.07 -3.23
C ASN A 60 -1.09 11.65 -2.30
N ILE A 61 -2.19 10.93 -2.11
CA ILE A 61 -3.31 11.38 -1.28
C ILE A 61 -3.51 10.41 -0.11
N LEU A 62 -3.31 10.91 1.10
CA LEU A 62 -3.54 10.22 2.37
C LEU A 62 -4.69 10.92 3.10
N THR A 63 -5.92 10.54 2.76
CA THR A 63 -7.14 11.13 3.35
C THR A 63 -8.11 10.08 3.86
N GLY A 64 -8.81 10.38 4.96
CA GLY A 64 -9.87 9.51 5.50
C GLY A 64 -9.35 8.21 6.14
N ASN A 65 -8.10 8.20 6.62
CA ASN A 65 -7.51 7.01 7.25
C ASN A 65 -7.64 7.05 8.78
N ALA A 66 -7.59 5.88 9.43
CA ALA A 66 -7.51 5.73 10.88
C ALA A 66 -6.20 5.02 11.28
N ALA A 67 -5.39 5.66 12.12
CA ALA A 67 -4.22 5.07 12.75
C ALA A 67 -4.55 4.70 14.20
N VAL A 68 -4.62 3.41 14.49
CA VAL A 68 -4.95 2.89 15.84
C VAL A 68 -3.69 2.34 16.52
N ALA A 69 -3.48 2.70 17.78
CA ALA A 69 -2.35 2.28 18.60
C ALA A 69 -0.97 2.56 17.96
N CYS A 70 -0.86 3.73 17.31
CA CYS A 70 0.38 4.29 16.77
C CYS A 70 0.70 5.61 17.49
N GLU A 71 1.97 5.99 17.61
CA GLU A 71 2.35 7.27 18.24
C GLU A 71 2.08 8.46 17.30
N THR A 72 2.20 8.23 15.99
CA THR A 72 1.97 9.25 14.95
C THR A 72 1.35 8.63 13.70
N PHE A 73 0.50 9.38 13.01
CA PHE A 73 -0.09 8.97 11.73
C PHE A 73 0.99 8.86 10.65
N ALA A 74 1.73 9.93 10.40
CA ALA A 74 2.73 9.96 9.33
C ALA A 74 4.09 10.41 9.84
N ARG A 75 5.11 9.56 9.65
CA ARG A 75 6.51 9.98 9.70
C ARG A 75 6.86 10.65 8.38
N ARG A 76 7.33 11.89 8.45
CA ARG A 76 7.87 12.65 7.32
C ARG A 76 9.38 12.48 7.25
N SER A 77 9.92 12.12 6.09
CA SER A 77 11.38 12.01 5.86
C SER A 77 11.74 12.68 4.55
N GLY A 78 12.13 13.95 4.66
CA GLY A 78 12.36 14.85 3.55
C GLY A 78 12.28 16.27 4.06
N LYS A 79 12.48 17.24 3.17
CA LYS A 79 12.22 18.65 3.51
C LYS A 79 10.74 18.97 3.29
N GLU A 80 10.20 19.94 4.00
CA GLU A 80 8.77 20.28 3.83
C GLU A 80 8.48 20.77 2.41
N GLU A 81 9.44 21.42 1.73
CA GLU A 81 9.27 21.90 0.37
C GLU A 81 9.12 20.75 -0.66
N THR A 82 9.77 19.61 -0.40
CA THR A 82 9.76 18.43 -1.29
C THR A 82 8.62 17.46 -0.95
N LEU A 83 8.04 17.56 0.24
CA LEU A 83 6.87 16.75 0.64
C LEU A 83 5.53 17.38 0.23
N THR A 84 5.55 18.52 -0.47
CA THR A 84 4.35 19.25 -0.92
C THR A 84 3.45 18.46 -1.86
N GLY A 85 3.95 17.46 -2.57
CA GLY A 85 3.11 16.62 -3.43
C GLY A 85 2.35 15.49 -2.70
N PHE A 86 2.38 15.48 -1.36
CA PHE A 86 1.44 14.73 -0.53
C PHE A 86 0.27 15.61 -0.07
N THR A 87 -0.96 15.15 -0.27
CA THR A 87 -2.14 15.66 0.42
C THR A 87 -2.41 14.78 1.65
N ILE A 88 -2.20 15.31 2.85
CA ILE A 88 -2.42 14.59 4.12
C ILE A 88 -3.44 15.33 4.96
N GLU A 89 -4.69 14.88 4.95
CA GLU A 89 -5.80 15.55 5.65
C GLU A 89 -6.88 14.56 6.09
N LYS A 90 -7.75 14.96 7.02
CA LYS A 90 -8.92 14.15 7.46
C LYS A 90 -8.56 12.73 7.92
N ASN A 91 -7.37 12.54 8.49
CA ASN A 91 -6.96 11.28 9.11
C ASN A 91 -7.18 11.36 10.62
N ILE A 92 -7.50 10.23 11.26
CA ILE A 92 -7.77 10.12 12.69
C ILE A 92 -6.67 9.28 13.34
N GLU A 93 -6.17 9.74 14.47
CA GLU A 93 -5.25 9.01 15.34
C GLU A 93 -5.99 8.57 16.61
N VAL A 94 -5.91 7.29 16.96
CA VAL A 94 -6.53 6.73 18.16
C VAL A 94 -5.51 5.90 18.91
N SER A 95 -5.07 6.36 20.07
CA SER A 95 -4.00 5.69 20.82
C SER A 95 -4.44 4.37 21.47
N ASP A 96 -5.73 4.24 21.79
CA ASP A 96 -6.26 3.06 22.49
C ASP A 96 -6.46 1.87 21.52
N PRO A 97 -5.73 0.75 21.68
CA PRO A 97 -5.97 -0.45 20.88
C PRO A 97 -7.37 -1.04 21.06
N ALA A 98 -8.06 -0.77 22.16
CA ALA A 98 -9.44 -1.21 22.40
C ALA A 98 -10.48 -0.45 21.55
N ALA A 99 -10.05 0.58 20.81
CA ALA A 99 -10.85 1.19 19.76
C ALA A 99 -11.21 0.20 18.63
N LEU A 100 -10.53 -0.94 18.56
CA LEU A 100 -10.84 -2.07 17.68
C LEU A 100 -11.24 -3.30 18.49
N ALA A 101 -12.16 -4.10 17.95
CA ALA A 101 -12.74 -5.24 18.66
C ALA A 101 -11.75 -6.36 19.04
N GLY A 102 -10.73 -6.62 18.22
CA GLY A 102 -9.78 -7.69 18.48
C GLY A 102 -8.71 -7.83 17.40
N PRO A 103 -7.80 -6.85 17.24
CA PRO A 103 -6.81 -6.86 16.17
C PRO A 103 -5.89 -8.09 16.21
N ALA A 104 -5.60 -8.64 17.39
CA ALA A 104 -4.84 -9.89 17.54
C ALA A 104 -5.53 -11.12 16.92
N ARG A 105 -6.85 -11.07 16.72
CA ARG A 105 -7.66 -12.09 16.05
C ARG A 105 -8.05 -11.69 14.63
N LEU A 106 -7.41 -10.65 14.08
CA LEU A 106 -7.76 -10.03 12.80
C LEU A 106 -9.19 -9.46 12.78
N ASP A 107 -9.71 -9.03 13.92
CA ASP A 107 -10.98 -8.31 14.01
C ASP A 107 -10.70 -6.81 14.21
N PHE A 108 -10.83 -6.07 13.11
CA PHE A 108 -10.61 -4.61 13.05
C PHE A 108 -11.94 -3.85 13.06
N THR A 109 -12.99 -4.42 13.63
CA THR A 109 -14.28 -3.72 13.78
C THR A 109 -14.11 -2.51 14.70
N PRO A 110 -14.47 -1.29 14.27
CA PRO A 110 -14.44 -0.10 15.12
C PRO A 110 -15.36 -0.21 16.33
N ARG A 111 -14.90 0.26 17.49
CA ARG A 111 -15.68 0.29 18.75
C ARG A 111 -15.74 1.65 19.43
N SER A 112 -14.82 2.56 19.10
CA SER A 112 -14.78 3.89 19.71
C SER A 112 -15.61 4.91 18.92
N ALA A 113 -16.00 6.00 19.59
CA ALA A 113 -16.79 7.06 18.96
C ALA A 113 -15.99 7.85 17.91
N GLU A 114 -14.67 7.96 18.08
CA GLU A 114 -13.75 8.60 17.13
C GLU A 114 -13.71 7.88 15.78
N LEU A 115 -13.97 6.57 15.79
CA LEU A 115 -14.05 5.75 14.59
C LEU A 115 -15.51 5.58 14.10
N ALA A 116 -16.47 6.31 14.69
CA ALA A 116 -17.86 6.29 14.24
C ALA A 116 -17.92 6.81 12.79
N GLY A 117 -18.29 5.93 11.87
CA GLY A 117 -18.31 6.21 10.43
C GLY A 117 -17.25 5.48 9.62
N PHE A 118 -16.24 4.87 10.25
CA PHE A 118 -15.36 3.94 9.56
C PHE A 118 -16.12 2.65 9.24
N PRO A 119 -16.14 2.19 7.98
CA PRO A 119 -16.82 0.97 7.63
C PRO A 119 -16.10 -0.24 8.23
N VAL A 120 -16.86 -1.27 8.59
CA VAL A 120 -16.28 -2.56 8.98
C VAL A 120 -15.53 -3.14 7.79
N VAL A 121 -14.24 -3.41 7.97
CA VAL A 121 -13.40 -3.99 6.92
C VAL A 121 -13.83 -5.44 6.69
N PRO A 122 -14.33 -5.82 5.50
CA PRO A 122 -14.79 -7.17 5.21
C PRO A 122 -13.59 -8.08 4.88
N LEU A 123 -12.69 -8.29 5.84
CA LEU A 123 -11.44 -9.04 5.63
C LEU A 123 -11.66 -10.44 5.05
N SER A 124 -12.79 -11.08 5.33
CA SER A 124 -13.17 -12.37 4.76
C SER A 124 -13.31 -12.34 3.23
N ARG A 125 -13.60 -11.18 2.65
CA ARG A 125 -13.73 -10.96 1.20
C ARG A 125 -12.41 -10.58 0.53
N TYR A 126 -11.34 -10.37 1.30
CA TYR A 126 -10.05 -9.98 0.75
C TYR A 126 -9.18 -11.21 0.43
N GLY A 127 -8.28 -11.06 -0.52
CA GLY A 127 -7.40 -12.13 -1.01
C GLY A 127 -8.08 -13.07 -2.01
N LEU A 128 -7.45 -14.23 -2.26
CA LEU A 128 -7.97 -15.22 -3.20
C LEU A 128 -9.31 -15.77 -2.69
N GLN A 129 -10.34 -15.63 -3.51
CA GLN A 129 -11.68 -16.17 -3.31
C GLN A 129 -11.95 -17.26 -4.34
N PRO A 130 -12.79 -18.27 -4.02
CA PRO A 130 -13.25 -19.20 -5.01
C PRO A 130 -14.16 -18.48 -6.01
N ASP A 131 -14.02 -18.78 -7.29
CA ASP A 131 -14.89 -18.30 -8.36
C ASP A 131 -14.95 -19.32 -9.51
N ALA A 132 -15.62 -18.97 -10.61
CA ALA A 132 -15.78 -19.85 -11.77
C ALA A 132 -14.44 -20.29 -12.41
N TYR A 133 -13.39 -19.49 -12.26
CA TYR A 133 -12.04 -19.76 -12.79
C TYR A 133 -11.11 -20.36 -11.72
N ARG A 134 -11.47 -20.25 -10.43
CA ARG A 134 -10.75 -20.79 -9.28
C ARG A 134 -11.73 -21.51 -8.34
N PRO A 135 -12.17 -22.74 -8.66
CA PRO A 135 -13.12 -23.47 -7.82
C PRO A 135 -12.50 -23.91 -6.48
N VAL A 136 -11.17 -24.03 -6.42
CA VAL A 136 -10.44 -24.49 -5.23
C VAL A 136 -9.33 -23.48 -4.91
N LEU A 137 -9.23 -23.13 -3.62
CA LEU A 137 -8.14 -22.31 -3.12
C LEU A 137 -6.95 -23.18 -2.71
N PRO A 138 -5.70 -22.71 -2.92
CA PRO A 138 -4.55 -23.36 -2.32
C PRO A 138 -4.68 -23.36 -0.79
N ALA A 139 -4.16 -24.40 -0.15
CA ALA A 139 -4.18 -24.51 1.31
C ALA A 139 -3.47 -23.30 1.94
N ARG A 140 -4.15 -22.61 2.86
CA ARG A 140 -3.56 -21.48 3.60
C ARG A 140 -2.72 -22.01 4.74
N ASP A 141 -1.43 -21.67 4.74
CA ASP A 141 -0.56 -21.90 5.90
C ASP A 141 -0.81 -20.83 6.98
N LEU A 142 -1.82 -21.08 7.82
CA LEU A 142 -2.18 -20.19 8.93
C LEU A 142 -1.11 -20.13 10.03
N GLU A 143 -0.26 -21.15 10.13
CA GLU A 143 0.84 -21.18 11.09
C GLU A 143 1.94 -20.22 10.65
N LEU A 144 2.31 -20.24 9.36
CA LEU A 144 3.24 -19.28 8.77
C LEU A 144 2.76 -17.83 8.94
N LEU A 145 1.48 -17.56 8.68
CA LEU A 145 0.89 -16.23 8.81
C LEU A 145 0.91 -15.70 10.26
N ARG A 146 0.74 -16.58 11.26
CA ARG A 146 0.69 -16.18 12.67
C ARG A 146 2.06 -16.11 13.33
N THR A 147 2.95 -17.01 12.97
CA THR A 147 4.27 -17.16 13.62
C THR A 147 5.37 -16.41 12.87
N GLY A 148 5.13 -16.00 11.62
CA GLY A 148 6.07 -15.20 10.85
C GLY A 148 7.37 -15.94 10.51
N ASN A 149 7.40 -17.28 10.58
CA ASN A 149 8.58 -18.07 10.24
C ASN A 149 8.80 -18.13 8.72
N THR A 150 9.21 -17.00 8.14
CA THR A 150 9.48 -16.81 6.70
C THR A 150 10.69 -17.60 6.18
N LYS A 151 11.37 -18.38 7.04
CA LYS A 151 12.41 -19.33 6.61
C LYS A 151 11.83 -20.51 5.83
N ARG A 152 10.51 -20.77 5.92
CA ARG A 152 9.83 -21.73 5.06
C ARG A 152 9.46 -21.06 3.73
N LYS A 153 10.21 -21.45 2.69
CA LYS A 153 10.04 -21.16 1.24
C LYS A 153 9.64 -19.73 0.89
N ALA A 154 10.57 -19.02 0.25
CA ALA A 154 10.23 -17.86 -0.57
C ALA A 154 9.11 -18.25 -1.57
N PHE A 155 8.19 -17.32 -1.81
CA PHE A 155 7.19 -17.45 -2.87
C PHE A 155 7.91 -17.71 -4.20
N ASP A 156 7.64 -18.86 -4.81
CA ASP A 156 8.20 -19.27 -6.10
C ASP A 156 7.05 -19.32 -7.12
N SER A 157 6.95 -18.28 -7.93
CA SER A 157 5.94 -18.17 -8.97
C SER A 157 6.00 -19.30 -10.00
N GLN A 158 7.18 -19.90 -10.21
CA GLN A 158 7.35 -21.01 -11.12
C GLN A 158 6.67 -22.28 -10.59
N GLN A 159 6.65 -22.46 -9.27
CA GLN A 159 5.98 -23.59 -8.63
C GLN A 159 4.46 -23.54 -8.86
N ASP A 160 3.86 -22.35 -8.78
CA ASP A 160 2.42 -22.14 -9.04
C ASP A 160 2.08 -22.28 -10.53
N VAL A 161 2.91 -21.77 -11.43
CA VAL A 161 2.75 -21.94 -12.89
C VAL A 161 2.77 -23.42 -13.26
N ASN A 162 3.69 -24.20 -12.69
CA ASN A 162 3.81 -25.63 -12.96
C ASN A 162 2.65 -26.45 -12.38
N ALA A 163 2.03 -26.00 -11.29
CA ALA A 163 0.86 -26.65 -10.70
C ALA A 163 -0.41 -26.46 -11.53
N TYR A 164 -0.51 -25.36 -12.29
CA TYR A 164 -1.64 -25.07 -13.17
C TYR A 164 -1.52 -25.70 -14.57
N ALA A 165 -0.31 -26.16 -14.94
CA ALA A 165 -0.03 -26.82 -16.21
C ALA A 165 -0.27 -28.34 -16.20
N ARG A 166 -0.91 -28.87 -15.15
CA ARG A 166 -1.32 -30.29 -15.00
C ARG A 166 -2.82 -30.39 -14.88
#